data_AF-A0A8B7P3X8-F1
#
_entry.id   AF-A0A8B7P3X8-F1
#
_cell.length_a   1.000
_cell.length_b   1.000
_cell.length_c   1.000
_cell.angle_alpha   90.00
_cell.angle_beta   90.00
_cell.angle_gamma   90.00
#
_symmetry.space_group_name_H-M   'P 1'
#
loop_
_entity.id
_entity.type
_entity.pdbx_description
1 polymer ?
#
loop_
_entity_poly.entity_id
_entity_poly.type
_entity_poly.pdbx_seq_one_letter_code
_entity_poly.pdbx_strand_id
1 'polypeptide(L)'
;MASTLTSFAKCAISAAPKQVCVAVPTAVTQRNYGTDKRIAVKNPVVELDGDEMTRIIWEKIKESLIFPYLKLDCKYYDLGLPYRDQTDDQVTVDAAHAILKYNVGIKCATITPDEERVVEFKLKKMWLSPNGTIRNILGGTVFREPILCKTIPRLVPGWTESIVIGRHAHGDQYKATDYVVPGAGTVELVYTPEGGAAPTAMKVFDFKSGGGVAMAMYNTDASIRDFAHSSFQ
;
A
#
# COMPACT_ATOMS: atom_id res chain seq x y z
N MET A 1 -16.90 -0.04 70.25
CA MET A 1 -17.65 -1.21 69.75
C MET A 1 -16.67 -2.35 69.62
N ALA A 2 -16.90 -3.41 70.39
CA ALA A 2 -15.99 -4.53 70.63
C ALA A 2 -15.99 -5.57 69.49
N SER A 3 -14.79 -6.14 69.26
CA SER A 3 -14.47 -7.59 69.12
C SER A 3 -15.16 -8.39 67.98
N THR A 4 -14.57 -9.38 67.30
CA THR A 4 -13.60 -10.43 67.69
C THR A 4 -13.16 -11.20 66.43
N LEU A 5 -11.97 -11.82 66.48
CA LEU A 5 -11.52 -12.95 65.62
C LEU A 5 -12.53 -14.13 65.69
N THR A 6 -12.59 -15.20 64.87
CA THR A 6 -11.58 -16.03 64.19
C THR A 6 -12.30 -17.08 63.31
N SER A 7 -11.66 -17.51 62.20
CA SER A 7 -11.61 -18.86 61.59
C SER A 7 -12.77 -19.88 61.74
N PHE A 8 -13.30 -20.37 60.61
CA PHE A 8 -13.58 -21.80 60.40
C PHE A 8 -13.33 -22.22 58.94
N ALA A 9 -12.85 -23.45 58.79
CA ALA A 9 -12.15 -23.99 57.64
C ALA A 9 -13.04 -24.80 56.68
N LYS A 10 -12.52 -24.95 55.45
CA LYS A 10 -12.63 -26.11 54.52
C LYS A 10 -14.01 -26.62 54.12
N CYS A 11 -14.31 -26.49 52.83
CA CYS A 11 -14.76 -27.65 52.06
C CYS A 11 -14.15 -27.59 50.65
N ALA A 12 -13.35 -28.60 50.34
CA ALA A 12 -12.73 -28.81 49.04
C ALA A 12 -13.74 -29.45 48.09
N ILE A 13 -13.87 -28.91 46.88
CA ILE A 13 -14.33 -29.68 45.72
C ILE A 13 -13.39 -29.35 44.56
N SER A 14 -12.63 -30.36 44.18
CA SER A 14 -11.80 -30.41 42.98
C SER A 14 -12.66 -30.24 41.73
N ALA A 15 -12.34 -29.27 40.89
CA ALA A 15 -12.74 -29.28 39.49
C ALA A 15 -11.49 -29.08 38.64
N ALA A 16 -11.21 -30.07 37.80
CA ALA A 16 -10.08 -30.09 36.86
C ALA A 16 -10.08 -28.86 35.94
N PRO A 17 -8.91 -28.44 35.41
CA PRO A 17 -8.85 -27.30 34.50
C PRO A 17 -9.54 -27.70 33.18
N LYS A 18 -10.66 -27.07 32.86
CA LYS A 18 -11.21 -27.16 31.51
C LYS A 18 -10.25 -26.45 30.58
N GLN A 19 -9.57 -27.23 29.76
CA GLN A 19 -8.76 -26.79 28.64
C GLN A 19 -9.66 -25.97 27.71
N VAL A 20 -9.56 -24.64 27.76
CA VAL A 20 -10.25 -23.76 26.82
C VAL A 20 -9.47 -23.86 25.51
N CYS A 21 -9.94 -24.75 24.63
CA CYS A 21 -9.51 -24.75 23.25
C CYS A 21 -9.95 -23.44 22.61
N VAL A 22 -9.00 -22.52 22.40
CA VAL A 22 -9.22 -21.36 21.54
C VAL A 22 -9.24 -21.88 20.11
N ALA A 23 -10.44 -22.20 19.62
CA ALA A 23 -10.63 -22.44 18.20
C ALA A 23 -10.36 -21.12 17.47
N VAL A 24 -9.27 -21.06 16.72
CA VAL A 24 -9.04 -20.00 15.73
C VAL A 24 -10.09 -20.20 14.64
N PRO A 25 -11.07 -19.30 14.45
CA PRO A 25 -11.96 -19.45 13.34
C PRO A 25 -11.19 -19.04 12.09
N THR A 26 -10.69 -20.04 11.35
CA THR A 26 -10.40 -19.92 9.92
C THR A 26 -11.71 -19.87 9.13
N ALA A 27 -12.62 -18.98 9.56
CA ALA A 27 -13.85 -18.73 8.87
C ALA A 27 -13.58 -17.62 7.85
N VAL A 28 -13.30 -18.02 6.61
CA VAL A 28 -13.56 -17.15 5.46
C VAL A 28 -15.03 -16.77 5.54
N THR A 29 -15.31 -15.53 5.92
CA THR A 29 -16.67 -15.02 6.08
C THR A 29 -17.30 -14.88 4.69
N GLN A 30 -17.94 -15.95 4.20
CA GLN A 30 -18.78 -15.87 3.00
C GLN A 30 -20.06 -15.09 3.34
N ARG A 31 -20.11 -13.81 2.98
CA ARG A 31 -21.34 -13.01 3.06
C ARG A 31 -22.24 -13.34 1.85
N ASN A 32 -23.41 -13.93 2.09
CA ASN A 32 -24.39 -14.27 1.06
C ASN A 32 -25.39 -13.12 0.85
N TYR A 33 -25.14 -12.28 -0.15
CA TYR A 33 -26.12 -11.30 -0.66
C TYR A 33 -26.94 -11.94 -1.79
N GLY A 34 -28.27 -11.89 -1.70
CA GLY A 34 -29.20 -12.76 -2.44
C GLY A 34 -29.56 -12.38 -3.90
N THR A 35 -30.36 -13.30 -4.48
CA THR A 35 -30.93 -13.46 -5.83
C THR A 35 -30.01 -13.98 -6.95
N ASP A 36 -30.43 -15.07 -7.59
CA ASP A 36 -29.73 -15.81 -8.66
C ASP A 36 -29.59 -15.05 -10.00
N LYS A 37 -29.90 -13.76 -10.03
CA LYS A 37 -29.81 -12.90 -11.24
C LYS A 37 -28.53 -12.07 -11.33
N ARG A 38 -27.56 -12.33 -10.44
CA ARG A 38 -26.26 -11.64 -10.47
C ARG A 38 -25.45 -12.02 -11.70
N ILE A 39 -24.77 -11.05 -12.29
CA ILE A 39 -23.87 -11.26 -13.42
C ILE A 39 -22.68 -12.08 -12.91
N ALA A 40 -22.46 -13.26 -13.50
CA ALA A 40 -21.35 -14.12 -13.15
C ALA A 40 -20.06 -13.60 -13.77
N VAL A 41 -19.07 -13.29 -12.93
CA VAL A 41 -17.74 -12.88 -13.38
C VAL A 41 -16.83 -14.09 -13.41
N LYS A 42 -16.20 -14.36 -14.57
CA LYS A 42 -15.39 -15.58 -14.80
C LYS A 42 -14.08 -15.57 -14.01
N ASN A 43 -13.37 -14.44 -14.04
CA ASN A 43 -12.04 -14.31 -13.43
C ASN A 43 -12.15 -13.55 -12.11
N PRO A 44 -11.31 -13.88 -11.11
CA PRO A 44 -11.28 -13.14 -9.86
C PRO A 44 -10.67 -11.75 -10.05
N VAL A 45 -10.96 -10.86 -9.11
CA VAL A 45 -10.34 -9.54 -8.99
C VAL A 45 -9.60 -9.46 -7.66
N VAL A 46 -8.41 -8.88 -7.67
CA VAL A 46 -7.68 -8.59 -6.43
C VAL A 46 -8.23 -7.33 -5.80
N GLU A 47 -8.67 -7.44 -4.56
CA GLU A 47 -9.23 -6.33 -3.80
C GLU A 47 -8.24 -5.90 -2.73
N LEU A 48 -7.81 -4.63 -2.78
CA LEU A 48 -6.86 -4.03 -1.86
C LEU A 48 -7.59 -2.99 -1.03
N ASP A 49 -7.88 -3.31 0.23
CA ASP A 49 -8.58 -2.43 1.16
C ASP A 49 -7.69 -1.26 1.61
N GLY A 50 -8.27 -0.28 2.31
CA GLY A 50 -7.59 0.97 2.62
C GLY A 50 -7.88 1.54 4.00
N ASP A 51 -7.74 2.86 4.10
CA ASP A 51 -7.72 3.59 5.37
C ASP A 51 -8.80 4.69 5.44
N GLU A 52 -9.03 5.17 6.66
CA GLU A 52 -9.84 6.35 7.01
C GLU A 52 -11.24 6.36 6.35
N MET A 53 -11.69 7.51 5.86
CA MET A 53 -13.00 7.67 5.22
C MET A 53 -13.15 6.82 3.96
N THR A 54 -12.05 6.57 3.25
CA THR A 54 -12.11 5.76 2.02
C THR A 54 -12.44 4.31 2.33
N ARG A 55 -11.96 3.74 3.44
CA ARG A 55 -12.32 2.39 3.88
C ARG A 55 -13.83 2.24 4.13
N ILE A 56 -14.44 3.23 4.78
CA ILE A 56 -15.88 3.24 5.08
C ILE A 56 -16.70 3.33 3.77
N ILE A 57 -16.31 4.23 2.87
CA ILE A 57 -16.97 4.38 1.56
C ILE A 57 -16.78 3.11 0.72
N TRP A 58 -15.61 2.48 0.78
CA TRP A 58 -15.27 1.26 0.06
C TRP A 58 -16.20 0.10 0.41
N GLU A 59 -16.45 -0.13 1.71
CA GLU A 59 -17.42 -1.13 2.15
C GLU A 59 -18.82 -0.83 1.59
N LYS A 60 -19.28 0.42 1.71
CA LYS A 60 -20.61 0.82 1.25
C LYS A 60 -20.79 0.66 -0.27
N ILE A 61 -19.76 1.00 -1.07
CA ILE A 61 -19.76 0.79 -2.52
C ILE A 61 -19.94 -0.69 -2.84
N LYS A 62 -19.13 -1.56 -2.23
CA LYS A 62 -19.17 -3.01 -2.50
C LYS A 62 -20.53 -3.60 -2.17
N GLU A 63 -21.05 -3.28 -0.98
CA GLU A 63 -22.32 -3.84 -0.50
C GLU A 63 -23.55 -3.31 -1.24
N SER A 64 -23.54 -2.03 -1.64
CA SER A 64 -24.72 -1.39 -2.23
C SER A 64 -24.72 -1.43 -3.76
N LEU A 65 -23.55 -1.39 -4.38
CA LEU A 65 -23.41 -1.15 -5.83
C LEU A 65 -22.74 -2.30 -6.59
N ILE A 66 -22.02 -3.21 -5.91
CA ILE A 66 -21.27 -4.29 -6.58
C ILE A 66 -21.92 -5.65 -6.30
N PHE A 67 -21.88 -6.13 -5.06
CA PHE A 67 -22.29 -7.49 -4.70
C PHE A 67 -23.80 -7.81 -4.87
N PRO A 68 -24.73 -6.85 -4.84
CA PRO A 68 -26.12 -7.10 -5.22
C PRO A 68 -26.29 -7.46 -6.70
N TYR A 69 -25.34 -7.07 -7.56
CA TYR A 69 -25.45 -7.19 -9.02
C TYR A 69 -24.42 -8.15 -9.63
N LEU A 70 -23.26 -8.32 -9.01
CA LEU A 70 -22.17 -9.17 -9.50
C LEU A 70 -21.91 -10.36 -8.57
N LYS A 71 -21.77 -11.56 -9.15
CA LYS A 71 -21.15 -12.71 -8.50
C LYS A 71 -19.66 -12.68 -8.84
N LEU A 72 -18.90 -12.01 -7.97
CA LEU A 72 -17.48 -11.72 -8.15
C LEU A 72 -16.65 -12.45 -7.08
N ASP A 73 -15.59 -13.14 -7.51
CA ASP A 73 -14.57 -13.71 -6.62
C ASP A 73 -13.50 -12.64 -6.33
N CYS A 74 -13.48 -12.12 -5.10
CA CYS A 74 -12.49 -11.15 -4.65
C CYS A 74 -11.36 -11.85 -3.90
N LYS A 75 -10.11 -11.68 -4.38
CA LYS A 75 -8.91 -12.01 -3.60
C LYS A 75 -8.57 -10.82 -2.73
N TYR A 76 -9.01 -10.89 -1.48
CA TYR A 76 -8.94 -9.78 -0.53
C TYR A 76 -7.57 -9.66 0.15
N TYR A 77 -7.05 -8.43 0.19
CA TYR A 77 -5.83 -8.03 0.89
C TYR A 77 -6.11 -6.73 1.66
N ASP A 78 -5.95 -6.74 2.97
CA ASP A 78 -6.12 -5.55 3.80
C ASP A 78 -4.85 -4.69 3.76
N LEU A 79 -4.84 -3.58 3.01
CA LEU A 79 -3.72 -2.63 3.04
C LEU A 79 -3.92 -1.49 4.05
N GLY A 80 -4.89 -1.63 4.95
CA GLY A 80 -5.04 -0.75 6.09
C GLY A 80 -3.74 -0.69 6.89
N LEU A 81 -3.34 0.51 7.30
CA LEU A 81 -2.07 0.78 7.98
C LEU A 81 -1.81 -0.15 9.19
N PRO A 82 -2.80 -0.49 10.05
CA PRO A 82 -2.58 -1.44 11.14
C PRO A 82 -2.19 -2.85 10.67
N TYR A 83 -2.81 -3.35 9.61
CA TYR A 83 -2.51 -4.70 9.10
C TYR A 83 -1.19 -4.75 8.33
N ARG A 84 -0.85 -3.67 7.63
CA ARG A 84 0.49 -3.51 7.05
C ARG A 84 1.56 -3.53 8.13
N ASP A 85 1.38 -2.78 9.23
CA ASP A 85 2.33 -2.81 10.34
C ASP A 85 2.43 -4.20 11.00
N GLN A 86 1.29 -4.88 11.18
CA GLN A 86 1.25 -6.24 11.73
C GLN A 86 2.04 -7.24 10.87
N THR A 87 1.96 -7.13 9.55
CA THR A 87 2.58 -8.06 8.58
C THR A 87 3.96 -7.62 8.09
N ASP A 88 4.55 -6.61 8.71
CA ASP A 88 5.81 -6.00 8.27
C ASP A 88 5.79 -5.56 6.79
N ASP A 89 4.62 -5.07 6.36
CA ASP A 89 4.26 -4.64 5.00
C ASP A 89 4.27 -5.77 3.93
N GLN A 90 4.38 -7.03 4.35
CA GLN A 90 4.35 -8.18 3.43
C GLN A 90 3.02 -8.28 2.67
N VAL A 91 1.90 -7.91 3.31
CA VAL A 91 0.58 -7.91 2.65
C VAL A 91 0.54 -7.04 1.38
N THR A 92 1.30 -5.95 1.35
CA THR A 92 1.40 -5.04 0.19
C THR A 92 2.10 -5.73 -0.99
N VAL A 93 3.17 -6.49 -0.70
CA VAL A 93 3.91 -7.25 -1.71
C VAL A 93 3.08 -8.42 -2.23
N ASP A 94 2.40 -9.13 -1.32
CA ASP A 94 1.54 -10.27 -1.68
C ASP A 94 0.36 -9.83 -2.55
N ALA A 95 -0.24 -8.67 -2.26
CA ALA A 95 -1.29 -8.09 -3.07
C ALA A 95 -0.79 -7.74 -4.49
N ALA A 96 0.42 -7.20 -4.63
CA ALA A 96 1.01 -6.91 -5.93
C ALA A 96 1.27 -8.18 -6.76
N HIS A 97 1.80 -9.24 -6.15
CA HIS A 97 1.97 -10.53 -6.82
C HIS A 97 0.64 -11.20 -7.18
N ALA A 98 -0.40 -11.02 -6.35
CA ALA A 98 -1.74 -11.47 -6.68
C ALA A 98 -2.27 -10.73 -7.92
N ILE A 99 -2.01 -9.42 -8.06
CA ILE A 99 -2.39 -8.66 -9.26
C ILE A 99 -1.67 -9.24 -10.48
N LEU A 100 -0.36 -9.55 -10.41
CA LEU A 100 0.34 -10.22 -11.52
C LEU A 100 -0.30 -11.56 -11.89
N LYS A 101 -0.76 -12.33 -10.89
CA LYS A 101 -1.40 -13.64 -11.11
C LYS A 101 -2.81 -13.53 -11.72
N TYR A 102 -3.61 -12.56 -11.28
CA TYR A 102 -5.03 -12.44 -11.63
C TYR A 102 -5.33 -11.27 -12.59
N ASN A 103 -4.32 -10.53 -13.00
CA ASN A 103 -4.31 -9.39 -13.94
C ASN A 103 -5.03 -8.11 -13.49
N VAL A 104 -6.10 -8.21 -12.68
CA VAL A 104 -6.93 -7.06 -12.31
C VAL A 104 -6.89 -6.83 -10.81
N GLY A 105 -6.51 -5.61 -10.42
CA GLY A 105 -6.55 -5.12 -9.05
C GLY A 105 -7.42 -3.88 -8.92
N ILE A 106 -8.21 -3.81 -7.85
CA ILE A 106 -8.94 -2.61 -7.42
C ILE A 106 -8.45 -2.22 -6.04
N LYS A 107 -8.14 -0.93 -5.85
CA LYS A 107 -7.45 -0.46 -4.65
C LYS A 107 -8.14 0.75 -4.02
N CYS A 108 -8.38 0.66 -2.72
CA CYS A 108 -8.77 1.77 -1.87
C CYS A 108 -7.57 2.67 -1.52
N ALA A 109 -7.82 3.94 -1.19
CA ALA A 109 -6.75 4.84 -0.75
C ALA A 109 -6.17 4.38 0.59
N THR A 110 -4.87 4.55 0.77
CA THR A 110 -4.09 4.06 1.91
C THR A 110 -3.19 5.16 2.45
N ILE A 111 -3.00 5.22 3.75
CA ILE A 111 -2.06 6.13 4.42
C ILE A 111 -0.63 5.78 3.98
N THR A 112 0.18 6.79 3.65
CA THR A 112 1.64 6.64 3.65
C THR A 112 2.13 7.34 4.91
N PRO A 113 2.61 6.60 5.93
CA PRO A 113 2.88 7.20 7.24
C PRO A 113 4.10 8.13 7.17
N ASP A 114 3.98 9.30 7.80
CA ASP A 114 5.06 10.19 8.17
C ASP A 114 5.37 10.04 9.67
N GLU A 115 6.23 10.90 10.23
CA GLU A 115 6.61 10.88 11.64
C GLU A 115 5.40 11.01 12.58
N GLU A 116 4.43 11.84 12.23
CA GLU A 116 3.21 12.03 13.02
C GLU A 116 2.36 10.77 13.03
N ARG A 117 2.16 10.13 11.85
CA ARG A 117 1.42 8.88 11.74
C ARG A 117 2.11 7.71 12.46
N VAL A 118 3.44 7.69 12.51
CA VAL A 118 4.19 6.70 13.31
C VAL A 118 3.83 6.82 14.79
N VAL A 119 3.72 8.04 15.32
CA VAL A 119 3.33 8.29 16.72
C VAL A 119 1.85 7.97 16.93
N GLU A 120 0.97 8.43 16.05
CA GLU A 120 -0.48 8.23 16.15
C GLU A 120 -0.86 6.73 16.18
N PHE A 121 -0.30 5.95 15.26
CA PHE A 121 -0.63 4.53 15.11
C PHE A 121 0.33 3.60 15.87
N LYS A 122 1.36 4.14 16.54
CA LYS A 122 2.41 3.37 17.24
C LYS A 122 3.07 2.33 16.34
N LEU A 123 3.44 2.76 15.13
CA LEU A 123 4.01 1.88 14.10
C LEU A 123 5.40 1.40 14.49
N LYS A 124 5.77 0.20 14.04
CA LYS A 124 7.12 -0.35 14.20
C LYS A 124 8.17 0.53 13.51
N LYS A 125 7.82 1.08 12.34
CA LYS A 125 8.63 2.03 11.56
C LYS A 125 7.77 2.81 10.57
N MET A 126 8.39 3.79 9.93
CA MET A 126 7.80 4.51 8.79
C MET A 126 7.77 3.60 7.55
N TRP A 127 6.63 2.99 7.28
CA TRP A 127 6.44 2.12 6.12
C TRP A 127 6.41 2.90 4.81
N LEU A 128 6.94 2.30 3.74
CA LEU A 128 6.89 2.88 2.40
C LEU A 128 5.45 2.98 1.87
N SER A 129 5.25 3.82 0.86
CA SER A 129 3.93 3.95 0.23
C SER A 129 3.51 2.65 -0.45
N PRO A 130 2.32 2.09 -0.13
CA PRO A 130 1.83 0.88 -0.81
C PRO A 130 1.70 1.07 -2.32
N ASN A 131 1.34 2.29 -2.74
CA ASN A 131 1.24 2.62 -4.16
C ASN A 131 2.59 2.53 -4.86
N GLY A 132 3.67 2.94 -4.18
CA GLY A 132 5.03 2.82 -4.69
C GLY A 132 5.43 1.36 -4.84
N THR A 133 5.28 0.57 -3.78
CA THR A 133 5.58 -0.88 -3.78
C THR A 133 4.84 -1.62 -4.89
N ILE A 134 3.53 -1.42 -5.03
CA ILE A 134 2.73 -2.09 -6.07
C ILE A 134 3.21 -1.68 -7.48
N ARG A 135 3.37 -0.37 -7.76
CA ARG A 135 3.86 0.10 -9.07
C ARG A 135 5.24 -0.44 -9.40
N ASN A 136 6.10 -0.58 -8.40
CA ASN A 136 7.45 -1.09 -8.58
C ASN A 136 7.48 -2.58 -8.97
N ILE A 137 6.52 -3.36 -8.46
CA ILE A 137 6.38 -4.78 -8.77
C ILE A 137 5.67 -4.98 -10.11
N LEU A 138 4.63 -4.19 -10.39
CA LEU A 138 3.84 -4.32 -11.63
C LEU A 138 4.50 -3.67 -12.85
N GLY A 139 5.22 -2.57 -12.66
CA GLY A 139 5.66 -1.68 -13.73
C GLY A 139 4.50 -0.92 -14.39
N GLY A 140 4.82 -0.26 -15.51
CA GLY A 140 3.83 0.36 -16.40
C GLY A 140 3.58 1.86 -16.19
N THR A 141 2.45 2.30 -16.72
CA THR A 141 2.04 3.71 -16.83
C THR A 141 0.73 3.94 -16.13
N VAL A 142 0.66 4.97 -15.30
CA VAL A 142 -0.57 5.37 -14.61
C VAL A 142 -1.27 6.45 -15.42
N PHE A 143 -2.38 6.10 -16.04
CA PHE A 143 -3.25 7.05 -16.71
C PHE A 143 -4.22 7.70 -15.72
N ARG A 144 -4.33 9.02 -15.76
CA ARG A 144 -5.29 9.79 -14.97
C ARG A 144 -6.14 10.64 -15.88
N GLU A 145 -7.45 10.47 -15.77
CA GLU A 145 -8.44 11.21 -16.55
C GLU A 145 -9.48 11.85 -15.63
N PRO A 146 -9.91 13.09 -15.89
CA PRO A 146 -11.02 13.70 -15.15
C PRO A 146 -12.37 13.06 -15.50
N ILE A 147 -13.22 12.86 -14.50
CA ILE A 147 -14.64 12.55 -14.73
C ILE A 147 -15.39 13.89 -14.92
N LEU A 148 -15.83 14.16 -16.16
CA LEU A 148 -16.46 15.44 -16.51
C LEU A 148 -17.96 15.43 -16.19
N CYS A 149 -18.39 16.40 -15.39
CA CYS A 149 -19.81 16.65 -15.07
C CYS A 149 -20.27 17.93 -15.76
N LYS A 150 -21.31 17.86 -16.59
CA LYS A 150 -21.84 19.02 -17.35
C LYS A 150 -22.20 20.23 -16.48
N THR A 151 -22.56 19.99 -15.22
CA THR A 151 -22.99 21.02 -14.26
C THR A 151 -21.85 21.62 -13.43
N ILE A 152 -20.64 21.06 -13.51
CA ILE A 152 -19.50 21.53 -12.73
C ILE A 152 -18.60 22.39 -13.64
N PRO A 153 -18.49 23.71 -13.40
CA PRO A 153 -17.60 24.57 -14.18
C PRO A 153 -16.14 24.20 -13.92
N ARG A 154 -15.31 24.33 -14.95
CA ARG A 154 -13.87 24.03 -14.88
C ARG A 154 -13.08 25.27 -14.49
N LEU A 155 -11.99 25.07 -13.76
CA LEU A 155 -11.08 26.14 -13.36
C LEU A 155 -10.47 26.86 -14.56
N VAL A 156 -10.12 26.11 -15.61
CA VAL A 156 -9.64 26.63 -16.89
C VAL A 156 -10.78 26.51 -17.91
N PRO A 157 -11.48 27.61 -18.25
CA PRO A 157 -12.69 27.53 -19.07
C PRO A 157 -12.44 27.00 -20.49
N GLY A 158 -11.25 27.24 -21.04
CA GLY A 158 -10.86 26.81 -22.38
C GLY A 158 -10.59 25.30 -22.52
N TRP A 159 -10.47 24.57 -21.42
CA TRP A 159 -10.37 23.10 -21.48
C TRP A 159 -11.76 22.52 -21.71
N THR A 160 -12.16 22.34 -22.95
CA THR A 160 -13.49 21.79 -23.29
C THR A 160 -13.51 20.27 -23.35
N GLU A 161 -12.36 19.65 -23.62
CA GLU A 161 -12.18 18.20 -23.71
C GLU A 161 -11.41 17.64 -22.51
N SER A 162 -11.46 16.32 -22.32
CA SER A 162 -10.65 15.66 -21.29
C SER A 162 -9.16 15.71 -21.64
N ILE A 163 -8.32 15.83 -20.60
CA ILE A 163 -6.87 15.72 -20.71
C ILE A 163 -6.47 14.50 -19.89
N VAL A 164 -5.88 13.50 -20.55
CA VAL A 164 -5.38 12.29 -19.91
C VAL A 164 -3.89 12.47 -19.65
N ILE A 165 -3.46 12.25 -18.40
CA ILE A 165 -2.05 12.26 -18.03
C ILE A 165 -1.55 10.82 -17.93
N GLY A 166 -0.69 10.41 -18.85
CA GLY A 166 0.13 9.21 -18.73
C GLY A 166 1.35 9.48 -17.86
N ARG A 167 1.36 8.97 -16.63
CA ARG A 167 2.47 9.13 -15.69
C ARG A 167 3.35 7.87 -15.71
N HIS A 168 4.63 8.04 -15.99
CA HIS A 168 5.64 6.98 -15.80
C HIS A 168 5.74 6.59 -14.32
N ALA A 169 5.52 5.32 -14.00
CA ALA A 169 5.36 4.84 -12.63
C ALA A 169 6.56 4.04 -12.12
N HIS A 170 7.78 4.40 -12.52
CA HIS A 170 9.00 3.69 -12.16
C HIS A 170 10.20 4.65 -12.01
N GLY A 171 11.07 4.36 -11.04
CA GLY A 171 12.36 5.05 -10.88
C GLY A 171 12.23 6.47 -10.33
N ASP A 172 13.17 7.31 -10.74
CA ASP A 172 13.28 8.73 -10.44
C ASP A 172 13.18 9.02 -8.92
N GLN A 173 12.56 10.13 -8.50
CA GLN A 173 12.46 10.50 -7.08
C GLN A 173 11.75 9.44 -6.22
N TYR A 174 10.93 8.57 -6.82
CA TYR A 174 10.18 7.53 -6.09
C TYR A 174 11.05 6.34 -5.68
N LYS A 175 12.26 6.23 -6.22
CA LYS A 175 13.29 5.26 -5.82
C LYS A 175 14.66 5.91 -5.64
N ALA A 176 14.66 7.18 -5.28
CA ALA A 176 15.89 7.86 -4.97
C ALA A 176 16.49 7.34 -3.65
N THR A 177 17.81 7.49 -3.52
CA THR A 177 18.51 7.40 -2.24
C THR A 177 18.99 8.80 -1.92
N ASP A 178 18.55 9.32 -0.78
CA ASP A 178 18.91 10.63 -0.26
C ASP A 178 19.81 10.51 0.98
N TYR A 179 20.60 11.55 1.21
CA TYR A 179 21.58 11.59 2.29
C TYR A 179 21.75 13.00 2.82
N VAL A 180 21.65 13.16 4.14
CA VAL A 180 22.01 14.41 4.84
C VAL A 180 23.52 14.40 5.03
N VAL A 181 24.21 15.30 4.32
CA VAL A 181 25.66 15.47 4.42
C VAL A 181 25.96 16.24 5.70
N PRO A 182 26.71 15.67 6.67
CA PRO A 182 26.84 16.26 8.01
C PRO A 182 27.79 17.45 8.08
N GLY A 183 28.66 17.65 7.08
CA GLY A 183 29.70 18.67 7.11
C GLY A 183 30.48 18.73 5.80
N ALA A 184 31.65 19.37 5.85
CA ALA A 184 32.51 19.47 4.68
C ALA A 184 32.97 18.07 4.20
N GLY A 185 33.00 17.86 2.89
CA GLY A 185 33.31 16.57 2.27
C GLY A 185 32.97 16.52 0.79
N THR A 186 33.35 15.45 0.10
CA THR A 186 33.04 15.22 -1.31
C THR A 186 31.98 14.13 -1.42
N VAL A 187 30.96 14.37 -2.25
CA VAL A 187 29.98 13.35 -2.65
C VAL A 187 30.28 12.93 -4.09
N GLU A 188 30.35 11.62 -4.32
CA GLU A 188 30.62 11.03 -5.63
C GLU A 188 29.55 9.99 -5.97
N LEU A 189 29.26 9.83 -7.25
CA LEU A 189 28.46 8.74 -7.80
C LEU A 189 29.39 7.69 -8.39
N VAL A 190 29.32 6.47 -7.90
CA VAL A 190 30.19 5.37 -8.32
C VAL A 190 29.38 4.31 -9.06
N TYR A 191 29.78 4.00 -10.30
CA TYR A 191 29.25 2.88 -11.08
C TYR A 191 30.28 1.76 -11.14
N THR A 192 29.91 0.59 -10.64
CA THR A 192 30.73 -0.63 -10.70
C THR A 192 30.09 -1.60 -11.69
N PRO A 193 30.70 -1.85 -12.86
CA PRO A 193 30.15 -2.77 -13.84
C PRO A 193 30.25 -4.23 -13.35
N GLU A 194 29.22 -5.01 -13.66
CA GLU A 194 29.27 -6.46 -13.52
C GLU A 194 30.33 -7.03 -14.49
N GLY A 195 31.10 -8.05 -14.06
CA GLY A 195 32.17 -8.64 -14.88
C GLY A 195 33.58 -8.08 -14.61
N GLY A 196 33.74 -7.22 -13.60
CA GLY A 196 35.07 -6.89 -13.03
C GLY A 196 35.85 -5.79 -13.75
N ALA A 197 35.24 -5.08 -14.70
CA ALA A 197 35.84 -3.85 -15.23
C ALA A 197 35.95 -2.77 -14.14
N ALA A 198 36.87 -1.82 -14.33
CA ALA A 198 37.16 -0.80 -13.32
C ALA A 198 35.92 0.06 -13.02
N PRO A 199 35.63 0.36 -11.74
CA PRO A 199 34.57 1.30 -11.37
C PRO A 199 34.83 2.70 -11.94
N THR A 200 33.76 3.38 -12.32
CA THR A 200 33.80 4.80 -12.71
C THR A 200 33.25 5.64 -11.56
N ALA A 201 34.06 6.56 -11.04
CA ALA A 201 33.64 7.54 -10.03
C ALA A 201 33.42 8.91 -10.69
N MET A 202 32.26 9.51 -10.45
CA MET A 202 31.91 10.83 -10.93
C MET A 202 31.64 11.74 -9.73
N LYS A 203 32.45 12.77 -9.58
CA LYS A 203 32.26 13.76 -8.53
C LYS A 203 30.96 14.53 -8.73
N VAL A 204 30.10 14.51 -7.71
CA VAL A 204 28.84 15.25 -7.70
C VAL A 204 29.09 16.67 -7.19
N PHE A 205 29.65 16.80 -5.98
CA PHE A 205 29.90 18.10 -5.36
C PHE A 205 30.93 18.04 -4.22
N ASP A 206 31.61 19.17 -3.97
CA ASP A 206 32.42 19.41 -2.78
C ASP A 206 31.68 20.35 -1.81
N PHE A 207 31.27 19.82 -0.67
CA PHE A 207 30.75 20.60 0.44
C PHE A 207 31.93 21.26 1.17
N LYS A 208 32.08 22.58 1.04
CA LYS A 208 33.22 23.33 1.60
C LYS A 208 32.92 24.04 2.92
N SER A 209 31.71 24.57 3.08
CA SER A 209 31.38 25.54 4.13
C SER A 209 30.31 25.02 5.12
N GLY A 210 30.12 23.70 5.20
CA GLY A 210 29.10 23.08 6.03
C GLY A 210 28.52 21.82 5.38
N GLY A 211 27.50 21.26 6.02
CA GLY A 211 26.73 20.14 5.50
C GLY A 211 25.73 20.55 4.41
N GLY A 212 24.81 19.64 4.09
CA GLY A 212 23.77 19.84 3.11
C GLY A 212 23.00 18.55 2.84
N VAL A 213 22.50 18.40 1.61
CA VAL A 213 21.79 17.18 1.19
C VAL A 213 22.29 16.73 -0.19
N ALA A 214 22.29 15.43 -0.41
CA ALA A 214 22.55 14.82 -1.71
C ALA A 214 21.46 13.78 -2.01
N MET A 215 21.20 13.56 -3.30
CA MET A 215 20.23 12.58 -3.77
C MET A 215 20.72 11.95 -5.07
N ALA A 216 20.58 10.64 -5.17
CA ALA A 216 20.80 9.88 -6.40
C ALA A 216 19.50 9.18 -6.81
N MET A 217 19.21 9.14 -8.11
CA MET A 217 18.04 8.47 -8.68
C MET A 217 18.42 7.72 -9.95
N TYR A 218 17.55 6.82 -10.41
CA TYR A 218 17.78 6.02 -11.61
C TYR A 218 16.48 5.77 -12.38
N ASN A 219 16.63 5.39 -13.64
CA ASN A 219 15.59 4.76 -14.45
C ASN A 219 16.23 3.69 -15.35
N THR A 220 15.43 2.94 -16.10
CA THR A 220 15.93 1.89 -16.99
C THR A 220 15.37 2.02 -18.40
N ASP A 221 16.18 1.69 -19.41
CA ASP A 221 15.77 1.74 -20.82
C ASP A 221 14.56 0.86 -21.12
N ALA A 222 14.42 -0.28 -20.43
CA ALA A 222 13.24 -1.14 -20.55
C ALA A 222 11.98 -0.42 -20.06
N SER A 223 12.04 0.14 -18.85
CA SER A 223 10.94 0.90 -18.25
C SER A 223 10.53 2.12 -19.08
N ILE A 224 11.49 2.85 -19.66
CA ILE A 224 11.22 4.02 -20.51
C ILE A 224 10.56 3.60 -21.83
N ARG A 225 11.00 2.50 -22.44
CA ARG A 225 10.37 1.97 -23.66
C ARG A 225 8.95 1.49 -23.41
N ASP A 226 8.70 0.82 -22.30
CA ASP A 226 7.34 0.38 -21.92
C ASP A 226 6.42 1.58 -21.67
N PHE A 227 6.93 2.63 -21.02
CA PHE A 227 6.20 3.89 -20.85
C PHE A 227 5.83 4.53 -22.19
N ALA A 228 6.78 4.65 -23.12
CA ALA A 228 6.51 5.19 -24.45
C ALA A 228 5.50 4.34 -25.21
N HIS A 229 5.67 3.01 -25.22
CA HIS A 229 4.79 2.09 -25.91
C HIS A 229 3.34 2.18 -25.39
N SER A 230 3.15 2.13 -24.06
CA SER A 230 1.82 2.29 -23.47
C SER A 230 1.17 3.65 -23.72
N SER A 231 1.97 4.71 -23.91
CA SER A 231 1.46 6.06 -24.18
C SER A 231 1.01 6.25 -25.63
N PHE A 232 1.52 5.44 -26.57
CA PHE A 232 1.16 5.50 -27.99
C PHE A 232 0.01 4.55 -28.39
N GLN A 233 -0.28 3.54 -27.57
CA GLN A 233 -1.43 2.64 -27.76
C GLN A 233 -2.75 3.33 -27.45
#